data_AF-A0A9W9D3B9-F1
#
_entry.id   AF-A0A9W9D3B9-F1
#
_cell.length_a   1.000
_cell.length_b   1.000
_cell.length_c   1.000
_cell.angle_alpha   90.00
_cell.angle_beta   90.00
_cell.angle_gamma   90.00
#
_symmetry.space_group_name_H-M   'P 1'
#
loop_
_entity.id
_entity.type
_entity.pdbx_description
1 polymer ?
#
loop_
_entity_poly.entity_id
_entity_poly.type
_entity_poly.pdbx_seq_one_letter_code
_entity_poly.pdbx_strand_id
1 'polypeptide(L)'
;MILAEPNRLVVRPGHQSISSQAQAWKSPLEGLTAAQVASWVFDILKPELFSRRKGGHKALGHDRSTTAWLDGLRGWAALSVCIFHVTVEPQWHVGIESCYGAPLPSGGSNTTPAAWPMIRLFWSGGHFAVLKNNVFLDLFTWLRETGKFLYFYRSNDLAHPYNPHTWTIPIELRGSVFVFAWLFVLSQISNKKRLLLTLAMIWYLAFATPGAMYATFFAGMVTAELDLIAAGEAQMSLPWDKLVQVLRKHSLPRTLLLHAVFLGALYLGSQPSEGSNGKDQVLGKCYGWRTLGKWTPEAADDGYLDFWWFWAAWLLLLACKEIKWLKRGLEAGFSQCSFALCQFLRGNPLCVTVLTAL
;
A
#
# COMPACT_ATOMS: atom_id res chain seq x y z
N MET A 1 12.28 55.47 -43.76
CA MET A 1 12.34 56.01 -42.39
C MET A 1 12.67 54.84 -41.46
N ILE A 2 13.94 54.81 -41.02
CA ILE A 2 14.46 54.20 -39.78
C ILE A 2 14.35 52.65 -39.72
N LEU A 3 15.31 51.92 -40.29
CA LEU A 3 16.60 51.49 -39.71
C LEU A 3 16.46 50.33 -38.72
N ALA A 4 17.00 49.18 -39.12
CA ALA A 4 17.24 48.01 -38.29
C ALA A 4 18.38 48.28 -37.28
N GLU A 5 18.14 47.99 -36.00
CA GLU A 5 19.19 47.91 -34.99
C GLU A 5 19.76 46.48 -34.88
N PRO A 6 21.08 46.32 -34.65
CA PRO A 6 21.72 45.03 -34.52
C PRO A 6 21.68 44.50 -33.08
N ASN A 7 21.60 43.17 -32.98
CA ASN A 7 21.66 42.34 -31.78
C ASN A 7 22.65 42.81 -30.70
N ARG A 8 22.12 43.14 -29.51
CA ARG A 8 22.89 43.16 -28.25
C ARG A 8 22.67 41.83 -27.51
N LEU A 9 23.57 40.87 -27.70
CA LEU A 9 23.65 39.69 -26.86
C LEU A 9 24.09 40.12 -25.44
N VAL A 10 23.15 40.09 -24.50
CA VAL A 10 23.48 40.18 -23.08
C VAL A 10 24.09 38.84 -22.66
N VAL A 11 25.42 38.78 -22.60
CA VAL A 11 26.18 37.66 -22.05
C VAL A 11 25.86 37.57 -20.56
N ARG A 12 25.08 36.57 -20.15
CA ARG A 12 24.95 36.19 -18.73
C ARG A 12 26.26 35.55 -18.27
N PRO A 13 26.86 35.97 -17.14
CA PRO A 13 28.05 35.30 -16.62
C PRO A 13 27.61 33.99 -15.97
N GLY A 14 27.96 32.85 -16.59
CA GLY A 14 27.56 31.56 -16.03
C GLY A 14 28.10 30.31 -16.71
N HIS A 15 28.95 30.42 -17.75
CA HIS A 15 29.65 29.26 -18.28
C HIS A 15 30.98 29.08 -17.53
N GLN A 16 30.92 28.32 -16.42
CA GLN A 16 32.10 27.73 -15.84
C GLN A 16 32.65 26.67 -16.81
N SER A 17 33.94 26.76 -17.15
CA SER A 17 34.60 25.79 -18.01
C SER A 17 34.69 24.43 -17.30
N ILE A 18 34.58 23.34 -18.06
CA ILE A 18 34.65 21.95 -17.58
C ILE A 18 35.93 21.67 -16.75
N SER A 19 36.99 22.47 -16.96
CA SER A 19 38.21 22.42 -16.16
C SER A 19 38.02 22.81 -14.68
N SER A 20 37.11 23.73 -14.33
CA SER A 20 36.88 24.11 -12.92
C SER A 20 36.02 23.11 -12.16
N GLN A 21 35.12 22.40 -12.85
CA GLN A 21 34.38 21.29 -12.27
C GLN A 21 35.28 20.09 -11.98
N ALA A 22 36.22 19.76 -12.87
CA ALA A 22 37.17 18.66 -12.65
C ALA A 22 38.09 18.88 -11.43
N GLN A 23 38.36 20.14 -11.07
CA GLN A 23 39.18 20.49 -9.90
C GLN A 23 38.40 20.39 -8.57
N ALA A 24 37.07 20.48 -8.60
CA ALA A 24 36.20 20.37 -7.42
C ALA A 24 36.00 18.94 -6.92
N TRP A 25 36.22 17.92 -7.76
CA TRP A 25 36.08 16.50 -7.37
C TRP A 25 37.34 15.90 -6.74
N LYS A 26 38.51 16.56 -6.86
CA LYS A 26 39.77 16.03 -6.32
C LYS A 26 40.04 16.44 -4.87
N SER A 27 39.48 17.54 -4.39
CA SER A 27 39.73 18.05 -3.03
C SER A 27 39.01 17.33 -1.87
N PRO A 28 37.89 16.59 -2.01
CA PRO A 28 37.23 15.99 -0.84
C PRO A 28 37.91 14.72 -0.30
N LEU A 29 38.74 14.05 -1.10
CA LEU A 29 39.27 12.73 -0.78
C LEU A 29 40.67 12.75 -0.14
N GLU A 30 41.44 13.83 -0.33
CA GLU A 30 42.85 13.92 0.09
C GLU A 30 43.07 14.25 1.58
N GLY A 31 42.01 14.33 2.39
CA GLY A 31 42.09 14.66 3.82
C GLY A 31 41.20 13.83 4.74
N LEU A 32 40.58 12.76 4.22
CA LEU A 32 39.65 11.94 4.99
C LEU A 32 40.40 11.00 5.92
N THR A 33 40.31 11.27 7.22
CA THR A 33 40.85 10.37 8.26
C THR A 33 40.02 9.10 8.36
N ALA A 34 40.64 7.96 8.68
CA ALA A 34 39.94 6.68 8.83
C ALA A 34 38.77 6.74 9.83
N ALA A 35 38.86 7.62 10.84
CA ALA A 35 37.78 7.89 11.79
C ALA A 35 36.57 8.58 11.16
N GLN A 36 36.76 9.48 10.19
CA GLN A 36 35.67 10.12 9.45
C GLN A 36 34.99 9.12 8.52
N VAL A 37 35.76 8.30 7.80
CA VAL A 37 35.20 7.23 6.96
C VAL A 37 34.44 6.21 7.82
N ALA A 38 34.99 5.81 8.96
CA ALA A 38 34.32 4.92 9.90
C ALA A 38 33.03 5.57 10.43
N SER A 39 33.03 6.84 10.81
CA SER A 39 31.82 7.58 11.22
C SER A 39 30.77 7.59 10.12
N TRP A 40 31.17 7.79 8.85
CA TRP A 40 30.24 7.82 7.73
C TRP A 40 29.66 6.43 7.44
N VAL A 41 30.48 5.39 7.51
CA VAL A 41 30.02 4.00 7.41
C VAL A 41 29.08 3.66 8.58
N PHE A 42 29.40 4.10 9.80
CA PHE A 42 28.50 3.96 10.95
C PHE A 42 27.21 4.76 10.77
N ASP A 43 27.24 5.97 10.21
CA ASP A 43 26.04 6.77 9.95
C ASP A 43 25.18 6.18 8.82
N ILE A 44 25.80 5.56 7.79
CA ILE A 44 25.12 4.84 6.72
C ILE A 44 24.50 3.53 7.23
N LEU A 45 25.19 2.82 8.13
CA LEU A 45 24.74 1.54 8.69
C LEU A 45 23.83 1.71 9.91
N LYS A 46 23.75 2.92 10.49
CA LYS A 46 22.89 3.17 11.65
C LYS A 46 21.44 3.17 11.21
N PRO A 47 20.60 2.25 11.72
CA PRO A 47 19.18 2.26 11.41
C PRO A 47 18.57 3.60 11.81
N GLU A 48 17.78 4.22 10.92
CA GLU A 48 17.14 5.51 11.18
C GLU A 48 16.30 5.52 12.46
N LEU A 49 15.91 4.34 12.96
CA LEU A 49 15.25 4.12 14.25
C LEU A 49 16.01 4.75 15.44
N PHE A 50 17.34 4.81 15.38
CA PHE A 50 18.20 5.32 16.47
C PHE A 50 18.76 6.73 16.19
N SER A 51 18.46 7.30 15.02
CA SER A 51 18.75 8.69 14.73
C SER A 51 17.61 9.55 15.27
N ARG A 52 17.69 9.91 16.56
CA ARG A 52 16.85 10.99 17.09
C ARG A 52 17.23 12.25 16.31
N ARG A 53 16.38 12.66 15.37
CA ARG A 53 16.53 13.87 14.55
C ARG A 53 16.88 15.05 15.47
N LYS A 54 18.18 15.36 15.63
CA LYS A 54 18.61 16.64 16.19
C LYS A 54 18.19 17.67 15.14
N GLY A 55 17.11 18.40 15.44
CA GLY A 55 16.67 19.51 14.61
C GLY A 55 17.85 20.43 14.34
N GLY A 56 18.21 20.62 13.08
CA GLY A 56 19.44 21.37 12.79
C GLY A 56 19.91 21.42 11.35
N HIS A 57 19.38 20.60 10.44
CA HIS A 57 19.58 20.84 9.01
C HIS A 57 18.27 21.34 8.42
N LYS A 58 18.32 22.56 7.88
CA LYS A 58 17.34 23.10 6.95
C LYS A 58 17.28 22.15 5.74
N ALA A 59 16.60 21.01 5.89
CA ALA A 59 16.06 20.31 4.75
C ALA A 59 15.26 21.36 3.99
N LEU A 60 15.64 21.59 2.73
CA LEU A 60 14.86 22.36 1.76
C LEU A 60 13.38 22.17 2.06
N GLY A 61 12.67 23.28 2.29
CA GLY A 61 11.34 23.34 2.90
C GLY A 61 10.26 22.53 2.20
N HIS A 62 10.32 21.22 2.29
CA HIS A 62 9.16 20.37 2.18
C HIS A 62 8.52 20.40 3.56
N ASP A 63 7.64 21.39 3.75
CA ASP A 63 6.59 21.33 4.75
C ASP A 63 6.08 19.88 4.79
N ARG A 64 6.05 19.23 5.97
CA ARG A 64 5.53 17.85 6.04
C ARG A 64 4.19 17.85 5.33
N SER A 65 4.06 17.09 4.25
CA SER A 65 2.86 17.16 3.43
C SER A 65 1.65 16.94 4.33
N THR A 66 0.55 17.64 4.06
CA THR A 66 -0.72 17.48 4.80
C THR A 66 -1.24 16.03 4.80
N THR A 67 -0.61 15.18 3.98
CA THR A 67 -0.85 13.76 3.76
C THR A 67 0.20 12.84 4.39
N ALA A 68 1.19 13.32 5.15
CA ALA A 68 2.23 12.47 5.75
C ALA A 68 1.66 11.32 6.62
N TRP A 69 0.51 11.54 7.25
CA TRP A 69 -0.21 10.50 7.98
C TRP A 69 -0.66 9.30 7.10
N LEU A 70 -0.88 9.49 5.79
CA LEU A 70 -1.18 8.40 4.85
C LEU A 70 0.01 7.47 4.67
N ASP A 71 1.22 8.03 4.56
CA ASP A 71 2.45 7.26 4.48
C ASP A 71 2.65 6.44 5.76
N GLY A 72 2.36 7.04 6.92
CA GLY A 72 2.36 6.33 8.20
C GLY A 72 1.33 5.21 8.29
N LEU A 73 0.12 5.43 7.78
CA LEU A 73 -0.94 4.42 7.72
C LEU A 73 -0.54 3.24 6.84
N ARG A 74 0.08 3.53 5.68
CA ARG A 74 0.66 2.53 4.78
C ARG A 74 1.77 1.73 5.44
N GLY A 75 2.63 2.38 6.23
CA GLY A 75 3.65 1.70 7.03
C GLY A 75 3.05 0.69 8.03
N TRP A 76 1.97 1.07 8.72
CA TRP A 76 1.29 0.18 9.66
C TRP A 76 0.59 -1.00 8.97
N ALA A 77 -0.08 -0.77 7.85
CA ALA A 77 -0.70 -1.86 7.10
C ALA A 77 0.35 -2.83 6.55
N ALA A 78 1.46 -2.33 6.01
CA ALA A 78 2.57 -3.14 5.56
C ALA A 78 3.14 -3.99 6.70
N LEU A 79 3.31 -3.41 7.89
CA LEU A 79 3.74 -4.14 9.09
C LEU A 79 2.73 -5.22 9.49
N SER A 80 1.43 -4.91 9.50
CA SER A 80 0.37 -5.88 9.81
C SER A 80 0.36 -7.05 8.85
N VAL A 81 0.54 -6.81 7.55
CA VAL A 81 0.67 -7.86 6.53
C VAL A 81 1.93 -8.67 6.76
N CYS A 82 3.07 -8.03 7.05
CA CYS A 82 4.31 -8.73 7.37
C CYS A 82 4.14 -9.68 8.58
N ILE A 83 3.46 -9.21 9.63
CA ILE A 83 3.14 -10.03 10.80
C ILE A 83 2.20 -11.18 10.42
N PHE A 84 1.17 -10.92 9.60
CA PHE A 84 0.24 -11.94 9.13
C PHE A 84 0.95 -13.06 8.35
N HIS A 85 1.78 -12.72 7.36
CA HIS A 85 2.54 -13.71 6.58
C HIS A 85 3.51 -14.52 7.45
N VAL A 86 4.08 -13.92 8.48
CA VAL A 86 4.95 -14.64 9.43
C VAL A 86 4.16 -15.56 10.37
N THR A 87 2.89 -15.27 10.67
CA THR A 87 2.12 -15.93 11.75
C THR A 87 1.00 -16.87 11.27
N VAL A 88 0.40 -16.62 10.09
CA VAL A 88 -0.85 -17.27 9.63
C VAL A 88 -0.67 -18.07 8.34
N GLU A 89 0.54 -18.16 7.77
CA GLU A 89 0.83 -19.05 6.63
C GLU A 89 1.57 -20.36 7.04
N PRO A 90 1.02 -21.21 7.94
CA PRO A 90 1.68 -22.44 8.41
C PRO A 90 1.68 -23.58 7.38
N GLN A 91 1.27 -23.34 6.12
CA GLN A 91 1.24 -24.36 5.07
C GLN A 91 2.55 -24.48 4.29
N TRP A 92 3.49 -23.55 4.46
CA TRP A 92 4.48 -23.34 3.40
C TRP A 92 5.89 -23.81 3.61
N HIS A 93 6.26 -24.38 4.76
CA HIS A 93 7.48 -25.13 4.71
C HIS A 93 7.46 -26.44 5.55
N VAL A 94 7.68 -27.60 4.91
CA VAL A 94 7.95 -28.86 5.65
C VAL A 94 9.13 -29.63 5.07
N GLY A 95 9.60 -29.29 3.86
CA GLY A 95 10.79 -29.91 3.25
C GLY A 95 11.98 -28.95 3.07
N ILE A 96 11.69 -27.66 2.93
CA ILE A 96 12.68 -26.59 2.72
C ILE A 96 12.75 -25.66 3.95
N GLU A 97 11.70 -25.70 4.80
CA GLU A 97 11.74 -25.35 6.24
C GLU A 97 12.60 -26.33 7.00
N SER A 98 12.47 -27.58 6.60
CA SER A 98 13.05 -28.70 7.31
C SER A 98 14.52 -28.81 6.97
N CYS A 99 15.33 -28.89 8.01
CA CYS A 99 16.77 -28.83 7.95
C CYS A 99 17.39 -30.06 7.31
N TYR A 100 18.69 -29.96 7.00
CA TYR A 100 19.50 -31.12 6.71
C TYR A 100 19.32 -32.19 7.83
N GLY A 101 18.78 -33.36 7.51
CA GLY A 101 18.46 -34.49 8.38
C GLY A 101 16.96 -34.70 8.65
N ALA A 102 16.10 -33.74 8.30
CA ALA A 102 14.70 -33.75 8.73
C ALA A 102 13.82 -34.78 8.01
N PRO A 103 12.94 -35.48 8.73
CA PRO A 103 12.08 -36.48 8.14
C PRO A 103 11.05 -35.84 7.22
N LEU A 104 11.01 -36.30 5.98
CA LEU A 104 9.97 -35.91 5.04
C LEU A 104 8.67 -36.65 5.39
N PRO A 105 7.48 -36.09 5.07
CA PRO A 105 6.19 -36.76 5.24
C PRO A 105 6.09 -38.16 4.58
N SER A 106 7.06 -38.52 3.74
CA SER A 106 7.19 -39.79 3.03
C SER A 106 8.07 -40.85 3.72
N GLY A 107 8.66 -40.55 4.89
CA GLY A 107 9.56 -41.48 5.59
C GLY A 107 10.98 -41.49 5.01
N GLY A 108 11.91 -40.83 5.72
CA GLY A 108 13.34 -40.69 5.38
C GLY A 108 13.87 -39.27 5.66
N SER A 109 15.19 -39.10 5.84
CA SER A 109 15.83 -37.84 6.29
C SER A 109 16.33 -36.93 5.15
N ASN A 110 16.08 -35.62 5.24
CA ASN A 110 16.43 -34.58 4.27
C ASN A 110 17.93 -34.27 4.24
N THR A 111 18.77 -34.93 3.46
CA THR A 111 20.24 -34.72 3.52
C THR A 111 20.77 -33.77 2.42
N THR A 112 20.14 -32.60 2.26
CA THR A 112 20.45 -31.67 1.15
C THR A 112 21.34 -30.46 1.53
N PRO A 113 22.41 -30.13 0.79
CA PRO A 113 23.32 -29.02 1.07
C PRO A 113 22.72 -27.61 1.12
N ALA A 114 21.61 -27.38 0.43
CA ALA A 114 20.85 -26.12 0.52
C ALA A 114 19.95 -26.04 1.76
N ALA A 115 19.84 -27.12 2.54
CA ALA A 115 19.30 -27.17 3.90
C ALA A 115 20.43 -27.19 4.95
N TRP A 116 21.71 -27.08 4.51
CA TRP A 116 22.86 -26.92 5.40
C TRP A 116 22.80 -25.61 6.17
N PRO A 117 23.43 -25.59 7.37
CA PRO A 117 23.61 -24.36 8.12
C PRO A 117 24.28 -23.30 7.22
N MET A 118 23.65 -22.13 7.08
CA MET A 118 24.13 -20.89 6.41
C MET A 118 23.85 -20.68 4.90
N ILE A 119 23.78 -21.70 4.04
CA ILE A 119 23.51 -21.52 2.58
C ILE A 119 22.01 -21.33 2.28
N ARG A 120 21.12 -21.88 3.13
CA ARG A 120 19.64 -21.79 2.96
C ARG A 120 19.07 -20.38 3.12
N LEU A 121 19.84 -19.46 3.72
CA LEU A 121 19.39 -18.13 4.15
C LEU A 121 19.18 -17.14 2.99
N PHE A 122 19.54 -17.47 1.75
CA PHE A 122 19.39 -16.59 0.59
C PHE A 122 18.10 -16.79 -0.22
N TRP A 123 17.37 -17.91 -0.08
CA TRP A 123 16.23 -18.22 -0.96
C TRP A 123 15.08 -19.05 -0.37
N SER A 124 15.00 -19.24 0.95
CA SER A 124 13.67 -19.40 1.57
C SER A 124 12.88 -18.06 1.59
N GLY A 125 13.29 -17.07 0.79
CA GLY A 125 12.79 -15.71 0.77
C GLY A 125 11.40 -15.51 0.16
N GLY A 126 10.72 -16.55 -0.37
CA GLY A 126 9.27 -16.43 -0.62
C GLY A 126 8.60 -17.31 -1.70
N HIS A 127 8.87 -18.63 -1.77
CA HIS A 127 8.25 -19.65 -2.68
C HIS A 127 9.04 -20.12 -3.93
N PHE A 128 10.39 -20.13 -3.92
CA PHE A 128 11.14 -20.82 -5.00
C PHE A 128 11.27 -22.33 -4.73
N ALA A 129 10.25 -23.11 -5.09
CA ALA A 129 10.38 -24.56 -5.21
C ALA A 129 9.35 -25.18 -6.19
N VAL A 130 9.32 -24.69 -7.44
CA VAL A 130 8.95 -25.54 -8.58
C VAL A 130 10.19 -25.64 -9.46
N LEU A 131 11.18 -26.41 -9.00
CA LEU A 131 12.22 -26.92 -9.89
C LEU A 131 11.56 -28.03 -10.71
N LYS A 132 11.16 -27.74 -11.95
CA LYS A 132 10.92 -28.83 -12.90
C LYS A 132 12.29 -29.40 -13.29
N ASN A 133 12.28 -30.56 -13.93
CA ASN A 133 13.50 -31.31 -14.24
C ASN A 133 14.55 -30.54 -15.09
N ASN A 134 14.20 -29.38 -15.69
CA ASN A 134 15.07 -28.61 -16.59
C ASN A 134 14.88 -27.08 -16.44
N VAL A 135 15.98 -26.33 -16.28
CA VAL A 135 15.98 -24.85 -16.16
C VAL A 135 15.33 -24.15 -17.35
N PHE A 136 15.56 -24.63 -18.58
CA PHE A 136 14.93 -24.06 -19.77
C PHE A 136 13.41 -24.26 -19.75
N LEU A 137 12.92 -25.41 -19.28
CA LEU A 137 11.49 -25.68 -19.16
C LEU A 137 10.86 -24.78 -18.10
N ASP A 138 11.57 -24.53 -17.00
CA ASP A 138 11.14 -23.58 -15.98
C ASP A 138 11.11 -22.16 -16.51
N LEU A 139 12.11 -21.73 -17.29
CA LEU A 139 12.10 -20.42 -17.95
C LEU A 139 10.93 -20.28 -18.93
N PHE A 140 10.68 -21.28 -19.78
CA PHE A 140 9.55 -21.25 -20.72
C PHE A 140 8.20 -21.29 -20.00
N THR A 141 8.09 -22.05 -18.90
CA THR A 141 6.90 -22.05 -18.04
C THR A 141 6.71 -20.66 -17.43
N TRP A 142 7.76 -20.09 -16.84
CA TRP A 142 7.74 -18.75 -16.27
C TRP A 142 7.34 -17.70 -17.30
N LEU A 143 7.89 -17.73 -18.51
CA LEU A 143 7.50 -16.81 -19.60
C LEU A 143 6.02 -16.96 -19.99
N ARG A 144 5.51 -18.20 -20.08
CA ARG A 144 4.11 -18.47 -20.37
C ARG A 144 3.18 -17.97 -19.28
N GLU A 145 3.51 -18.22 -18.01
CA GLU A 145 2.74 -17.76 -16.86
C GLU A 145 2.82 -16.23 -16.71
N THR A 146 3.98 -15.63 -17.00
CA THR A 146 4.16 -14.17 -17.07
C THR A 146 3.28 -13.58 -18.19
N GLY A 147 3.23 -14.21 -19.36
CA GLY A 147 2.34 -13.78 -20.44
C GLY A 147 0.86 -13.81 -20.05
N LYS A 148 0.42 -14.83 -19.31
CA LYS A 148 -0.94 -14.88 -18.75
C LYS A 148 -1.15 -13.80 -17.69
N PHE A 149 -0.16 -13.54 -16.85
CA PHE A 149 -0.22 -12.51 -15.81
C PHE A 149 -0.32 -11.09 -16.40
N LEU A 150 0.41 -10.82 -17.49
CA LEU A 150 0.32 -9.56 -18.24
C LEU A 150 -1.06 -9.34 -18.87
N TYR A 151 -1.77 -10.42 -19.24
CA TYR A 151 -3.18 -10.33 -19.60
C TYR A 151 -4.05 -10.21 -18.34
N PHE A 152 -4.00 -9.02 -17.76
CA PHE A 152 -4.62 -8.74 -16.47
C PHE A 152 -6.14 -8.78 -16.49
N TYR A 153 -6.83 -8.98 -17.62
CA TYR A 153 -8.29 -9.18 -17.72
C TYR A 153 -8.75 -10.66 -17.66
N ARG A 154 -7.84 -11.61 -17.39
CA ARG A 154 -8.19 -13.03 -17.24
C ARG A 154 -9.19 -13.29 -16.11
N SER A 155 -10.13 -14.21 -16.31
CA SER A 155 -11.10 -14.62 -15.26
C SER A 155 -10.56 -15.69 -14.32
N ASN A 156 -9.44 -16.33 -14.69
CA ASN A 156 -8.78 -17.35 -13.88
C ASN A 156 -7.93 -16.71 -12.76
N ASP A 157 -7.33 -17.53 -11.90
CA ASP A 157 -6.44 -17.11 -10.81
C ASP A 157 -5.49 -15.99 -11.25
N LEU A 158 -5.54 -14.87 -10.52
CA LEU A 158 -4.78 -13.66 -10.81
C LEU A 158 -3.36 -13.73 -10.26
N ALA A 159 -3.10 -14.65 -9.33
CA ALA A 159 -1.78 -14.90 -8.80
C ALA A 159 -0.81 -15.39 -9.89
N HIS A 160 0.46 -15.00 -9.77
CA HIS A 160 1.53 -15.64 -10.51
C HIS A 160 1.97 -16.92 -9.76
N PRO A 161 2.09 -18.08 -10.42
CA PRO A 161 2.43 -19.34 -9.74
C PRO A 161 3.76 -19.32 -8.97
N TYR A 162 4.69 -18.45 -9.37
CA TYR A 162 5.99 -18.29 -8.71
C TYR A 162 5.99 -17.28 -7.55
N ASN A 163 4.96 -16.43 -7.47
CA ASN A 163 4.78 -15.51 -6.35
C ASN A 163 3.27 -15.27 -6.20
N PRO A 164 2.60 -16.04 -5.32
CA PRO A 164 1.15 -16.03 -5.24
C PRO A 164 0.63 -14.64 -4.92
N HIS A 165 1.35 -13.88 -4.10
CA HIS A 165 0.97 -12.56 -3.63
C HIS A 165 0.96 -11.45 -4.71
N THR A 166 1.42 -11.74 -5.92
CA THR A 166 1.31 -10.80 -7.06
C THR A 166 -0.12 -10.61 -7.57
N TRP A 167 -1.08 -11.38 -7.04
CA TRP A 167 -2.50 -11.32 -7.41
C TRP A 167 -3.13 -9.93 -7.24
N THR A 168 -2.59 -9.09 -6.35
CA THR A 168 -3.07 -7.73 -6.09
C THR A 168 -2.78 -6.79 -7.27
N ILE A 169 -1.63 -6.94 -7.94
CA ILE A 169 -1.19 -6.05 -9.03
C ILE A 169 -2.21 -6.01 -10.18
N PRO A 170 -2.70 -7.13 -10.73
CA PRO A 170 -3.77 -7.11 -11.73
C PRO A 170 -5.05 -6.42 -11.25
N ILE A 171 -5.44 -6.62 -9.99
CA ILE A 171 -6.66 -6.01 -9.42
C ILE A 171 -6.49 -4.50 -9.33
N GLU A 172 -5.33 -4.02 -8.87
CA GLU A 172 -5.02 -2.60 -8.77
C GLU A 172 -5.00 -1.93 -10.15
N LEU A 173 -4.45 -2.62 -11.15
CA LEU A 173 -4.44 -2.13 -12.52
C LEU A 173 -5.87 -2.04 -13.08
N ARG A 174 -6.71 -3.06 -12.87
CA ARG A 174 -8.13 -3.02 -13.26
C ARG A 174 -8.88 -1.87 -12.59
N GLY A 175 -8.72 -1.72 -11.26
CA GLY A 175 -9.36 -0.65 -10.50
C GLY A 175 -8.93 0.74 -10.96
N SER A 176 -7.65 0.92 -11.26
CA SER A 176 -7.10 2.19 -11.79
C SER A 176 -7.65 2.53 -13.17
N VAL A 177 -7.71 1.55 -14.10
CA VAL A 177 -8.32 1.75 -15.42
C VAL A 177 -9.81 2.06 -15.28
N PHE A 178 -10.50 1.43 -14.34
CA PHE A 178 -11.92 1.67 -14.10
C PHE A 178 -12.19 3.10 -13.62
N VAL A 179 -11.43 3.58 -12.62
CA VAL A 179 -11.49 4.96 -12.15
C VAL A 179 -11.12 5.95 -13.26
N PHE A 180 -10.09 5.66 -14.05
CA PHE A 180 -9.68 6.52 -15.16
C PHE A 180 -10.81 6.67 -16.20
N ALA A 181 -11.40 5.55 -16.63
CA ALA A 181 -12.53 5.56 -17.55
C ALA A 181 -13.74 6.30 -16.96
N TRP A 182 -14.01 6.13 -15.67
CA TRP A 182 -15.09 6.83 -14.98
C TRP A 182 -14.90 8.34 -14.97
N LEU A 183 -13.70 8.81 -14.60
CA LEU A 183 -13.38 10.24 -14.62
C LEU A 183 -13.43 10.82 -16.03
N PHE A 184 -13.01 10.07 -17.03
CA PHE A 184 -13.09 10.47 -18.43
C PHE A 184 -14.56 10.68 -18.86
N VAL A 185 -15.43 9.71 -18.57
CA VAL A 185 -16.87 9.77 -18.91
C VAL A 185 -17.58 10.91 -18.17
N LEU A 186 -17.23 11.14 -16.90
CA LEU A 186 -17.87 12.17 -16.06
C LEU A 186 -17.18 13.53 -16.11
N SER A 187 -16.19 13.72 -16.99
CA SER A 187 -15.35 14.93 -17.05
C SER A 187 -16.14 16.22 -17.28
N GLN A 188 -17.26 16.16 -18.00
CA GLN A 188 -18.12 17.31 -18.31
C GLN A 188 -19.32 17.47 -17.37
N ILE A 189 -19.52 16.55 -16.44
CA ILE A 189 -20.66 16.56 -15.52
C ILE A 189 -20.33 17.47 -14.33
N SER A 190 -21.33 18.20 -13.84
CA SER A 190 -21.15 19.05 -12.66
C SER A 190 -20.71 18.24 -11.44
N ASN A 191 -19.82 18.81 -10.62
CA ASN A 191 -19.23 18.13 -9.46
C ASN A 191 -20.27 17.44 -8.56
N LYS A 192 -21.46 18.06 -8.36
CA LYS A 192 -22.53 17.48 -7.52
C LYS A 192 -23.10 16.20 -8.11
N LYS A 193 -23.37 16.21 -9.42
CA LYS A 193 -23.88 15.04 -10.13
C LYS A 193 -22.81 13.96 -10.21
N ARG A 194 -21.55 14.34 -10.42
CA ARG A 194 -20.40 13.43 -10.41
C ARG A 194 -20.27 12.73 -9.06
N LEU A 195 -20.26 13.47 -7.95
CA LEU A 195 -20.19 12.91 -6.59
C LEU A 195 -21.35 11.94 -6.31
N LEU A 196 -22.59 12.33 -6.64
CA LEU A 196 -23.76 11.46 -6.44
C LEU A 196 -23.70 10.19 -7.29
N LEU A 197 -23.24 10.30 -8.54
CA LEU A 197 -23.09 9.15 -9.42
C LEU A 197 -21.96 8.22 -8.94
N THR A 198 -20.85 8.78 -8.44
CA THR A 198 -19.78 8.00 -7.83
C THR A 198 -20.24 7.29 -6.57
N LEU A 199 -21.04 7.94 -5.71
CA LEU A 199 -21.68 7.29 -4.55
C LEU A 199 -22.65 6.18 -4.98
N ALA A 200 -23.41 6.39 -6.05
CA ALA A 200 -24.27 5.36 -6.63
C ALA A 200 -23.46 4.17 -7.19
N MET A 201 -22.29 4.43 -7.78
CA MET A 201 -21.38 3.39 -8.25
C MET A 201 -20.80 2.57 -7.09
N ILE A 202 -20.42 3.21 -5.98
CA ILE A 202 -20.01 2.52 -4.75
C ILE A 202 -21.14 1.61 -4.26
N TRP A 203 -22.36 2.12 -4.20
CA TRP A 203 -23.52 1.33 -3.78
C TRP A 203 -23.75 0.13 -4.71
N TYR A 204 -23.69 0.34 -6.03
CA TYR A 204 -23.83 -0.73 -7.01
C TYR A 204 -22.74 -1.81 -6.86
N LEU A 205 -21.48 -1.41 -6.71
CA LEU A 205 -20.35 -2.33 -6.55
C LEU A 205 -20.35 -3.07 -5.21
N ALA A 206 -20.91 -2.48 -4.15
CA ALA A 206 -20.98 -3.10 -2.83
C ALA A 206 -22.22 -3.97 -2.63
N PHE A 207 -23.39 -3.57 -3.16
CA PHE A 207 -24.68 -4.22 -2.85
C PHE A 207 -25.29 -4.99 -4.02
N ALA A 208 -25.02 -4.60 -5.26
CA ALA A 208 -25.65 -5.21 -6.44
C ALA A 208 -24.74 -6.19 -7.17
N THR A 209 -23.43 -6.17 -6.89
CA THR A 209 -22.43 -7.03 -7.52
C THR A 209 -21.35 -7.42 -6.51
N PRO A 210 -20.58 -8.50 -6.75
CA PRO A 210 -19.41 -8.87 -5.94
C PRO A 210 -18.20 -8.01 -6.29
N GLY A 211 -18.36 -6.68 -6.23
CA GLY A 211 -17.40 -5.67 -6.69
C GLY A 211 -16.80 -4.82 -5.57
N ALA A 212 -16.95 -5.22 -4.31
CA ALA A 212 -16.57 -4.43 -3.14
C ALA A 212 -15.08 -4.02 -3.15
N MET A 213 -14.20 -4.88 -3.66
CA MET A 213 -12.79 -4.52 -3.88
C MET A 213 -12.64 -3.30 -4.80
N TYR A 214 -13.37 -3.22 -5.92
CA TYR A 214 -13.30 -2.06 -6.81
C TYR A 214 -14.02 -0.83 -6.23
N ALA A 215 -14.99 -1.03 -5.34
CA ALA A 215 -15.63 0.08 -4.62
C ALA A 215 -14.64 0.88 -3.78
N THR A 216 -13.54 0.27 -3.29
CA THR A 216 -12.47 0.98 -2.55
C THR A 216 -11.84 2.12 -3.36
N PHE A 217 -11.63 1.91 -4.67
CA PHE A 217 -11.08 2.93 -5.57
C PHE A 217 -12.01 4.13 -5.71
N PHE A 218 -13.31 3.87 -5.84
CA PHE A 218 -14.32 4.93 -5.89
C PHE A 218 -14.50 5.63 -4.54
N ALA A 219 -14.39 4.91 -3.42
CA ALA A 219 -14.40 5.50 -2.08
C ALA A 219 -13.19 6.43 -1.86
N GLY A 220 -12.01 6.07 -2.36
CA GLY A 220 -10.85 6.95 -2.40
C GLY A 220 -11.11 8.22 -3.21
N MET A 221 -11.72 8.09 -4.40
CA MET A 221 -12.12 9.22 -5.23
C MET A 221 -13.12 10.15 -4.53
N VAL A 222 -14.16 9.59 -3.91
CA VAL A 222 -15.14 10.37 -3.13
C VAL A 222 -14.46 11.11 -1.99
N THR A 223 -13.55 10.44 -1.27
CA THR A 223 -12.80 11.05 -0.17
C THR A 223 -11.96 12.22 -0.67
N ALA A 224 -11.24 12.06 -1.79
CA ALA A 224 -10.48 13.14 -2.40
C ALA A 224 -11.37 14.32 -2.84
N GLU A 225 -12.54 14.04 -3.43
CA GLU A 225 -13.49 15.08 -3.84
C GLU A 225 -14.06 15.86 -2.64
N LEU A 226 -14.37 15.17 -1.54
CA LEU A 226 -14.78 15.80 -0.29
C LEU A 226 -13.67 16.69 0.31
N ASP A 227 -12.40 16.32 0.13
CA ASP A 227 -11.25 17.09 0.61
C ASP A 227 -11.08 18.39 -0.17
N LEU A 228 -11.26 18.33 -1.50
CA LEU A 228 -11.25 19.52 -2.36
C LEU A 228 -12.40 20.48 -2.02
N ILE A 229 -13.59 19.94 -1.71
CA ILE A 229 -14.73 20.75 -1.24
C ILE A 229 -14.42 21.39 0.11
N ALA A 230 -13.84 20.63 1.04
CA ALA A 230 -13.48 21.14 2.37
C ALA A 230 -12.37 22.20 2.32
N ALA A 231 -11.45 22.11 1.35
CA ALA A 231 -10.42 23.12 1.09
C ALA A 231 -10.96 24.41 0.47
N GLY A 232 -12.23 24.42 0.04
CA GLY A 232 -12.86 25.56 -0.63
C GLY A 232 -12.53 25.69 -2.11
N GLU A 233 -11.81 24.71 -2.69
CA GLU A 233 -11.49 24.67 -4.12
C GLU A 233 -12.72 24.33 -4.97
N ALA A 234 -13.68 23.61 -4.40
CA ALA A 234 -14.97 23.31 -5.02
C ALA A 234 -16.13 23.78 -4.14
N GLN A 235 -16.88 24.79 -4.59
CA GLN A 235 -18.11 25.24 -3.91
C GLN A 235 -19.29 24.34 -4.31
N MET A 236 -19.78 23.54 -3.36
CA MET A 236 -20.94 22.67 -3.54
C MET A 236 -21.82 22.64 -2.30
N SER A 237 -23.14 22.65 -2.48
CA SER A 237 -24.11 22.35 -1.43
C SER A 237 -24.54 20.88 -1.48
N LEU A 238 -24.21 20.15 -0.42
CA LEU A 238 -24.56 18.74 -0.20
C LEU A 238 -25.90 18.64 0.55
N PRO A 239 -26.70 17.60 0.28
CA PRO A 239 -28.00 17.46 0.95
C PRO A 239 -27.88 17.23 2.46
N TRP A 240 -26.73 16.72 2.93
CA TRP A 240 -26.41 16.50 4.35
C TRP A 240 -25.65 17.66 5.01
N ASP A 241 -25.50 18.82 4.37
CA ASP A 241 -24.75 19.96 4.92
C ASP A 241 -25.27 20.42 6.29
N LYS A 242 -26.60 20.46 6.46
CA LYS A 242 -27.22 20.84 7.74
C LYS A 242 -26.84 19.89 8.87
N LEU A 243 -26.84 18.58 8.60
CA LEU A 243 -26.44 17.55 9.55
C LEU A 243 -24.97 17.70 9.93
N VAL A 244 -24.10 17.90 8.94
CA VAL A 244 -22.67 18.13 9.14
C VAL A 244 -22.41 19.40 9.95
N GLN A 245 -23.15 20.49 9.72
CA GLN A 245 -23.03 21.73 10.50
C GLN A 245 -23.44 21.52 11.96
N VAL A 246 -24.51 20.79 12.23
CA VAL A 246 -24.94 20.44 13.60
C VAL A 246 -23.88 19.59 14.30
N LEU A 247 -23.35 18.57 13.63
CA LEU A 247 -22.25 17.74 14.15
C LEU A 247 -20.97 18.55 14.39
N ARG A 248 -20.63 19.50 13.51
CA ARG A 248 -19.47 20.38 13.70
C ARG A 248 -19.63 21.34 14.88
N LYS A 249 -20.86 21.77 15.17
CA LYS A 249 -21.16 22.71 16.27
C LYS A 249 -20.90 22.10 17.65
N HIS A 250 -21.13 20.79 17.81
CA HIS A 250 -21.00 20.11 19.10
C HIS A 250 -19.75 19.22 19.14
N SER A 251 -18.76 19.59 19.95
CA SER A 251 -17.46 18.89 20.04
C SER A 251 -17.57 17.48 20.63
N LEU A 252 -18.40 17.27 21.65
CA LEU A 252 -18.58 15.98 22.31
C LEU A 252 -19.21 14.91 21.40
N PRO A 253 -20.42 15.08 20.82
CA PRO A 253 -21.03 14.05 19.97
C PRO A 253 -20.20 13.78 18.71
N ARG A 254 -19.54 14.79 18.14
CA ARG A 254 -18.59 14.58 17.03
C ARG A 254 -17.44 13.68 17.45
N THR A 255 -16.85 13.93 18.62
CA THR A 255 -15.72 13.12 19.11
C THR A 255 -16.17 11.69 19.39
N LEU A 256 -17.32 11.50 20.03
CA LEU A 256 -17.88 10.18 20.30
C LEU A 256 -18.18 9.43 19.00
N LEU A 257 -18.80 10.09 18.02
CA LEU A 257 -19.09 9.51 16.72
C LEU A 257 -17.81 9.05 16.01
N LEU A 258 -16.76 9.89 15.98
CA LEU A 258 -15.50 9.53 15.33
C LEU A 258 -14.82 8.33 15.99
N HIS A 259 -14.84 8.24 17.33
CA HIS A 259 -14.28 7.07 18.02
C HIS A 259 -15.16 5.83 17.84
N ALA A 260 -16.48 5.98 17.79
CA ALA A 260 -17.39 4.88 17.45
C ALA A 260 -17.16 4.37 16.02
N VAL A 261 -16.95 5.27 15.06
CA VAL A 261 -16.59 4.93 13.67
C VAL A 261 -15.24 4.21 13.63
N PHE A 262 -14.24 4.70 14.38
CA PHE A 262 -12.93 4.05 14.48
C PHE A 262 -13.02 2.63 15.04
N LEU A 263 -13.70 2.45 16.17
CA LEU A 263 -13.89 1.14 16.79
C LEU A 263 -14.74 0.22 15.90
N GLY A 264 -15.77 0.75 15.24
CA GLY A 264 -16.57 0.03 14.27
C GLY A 264 -15.74 -0.42 13.07
N ALA A 265 -14.86 0.43 12.55
CA ALA A 265 -13.96 0.08 11.45
C ALA A 265 -12.98 -1.03 11.84
N LEU A 266 -12.38 -0.96 13.03
CA LEU A 266 -11.53 -2.03 13.55
C LEU A 266 -12.31 -3.34 13.74
N TYR A 267 -13.54 -3.26 14.24
CA TYR A 267 -14.40 -4.43 14.39
C TYR A 267 -14.72 -5.06 13.03
N LEU A 268 -15.17 -4.28 12.05
CA LEU A 268 -15.46 -4.77 10.70
C LEU A 268 -14.19 -5.32 10.00
N GLY A 269 -13.03 -4.72 10.25
CA GLY A 269 -11.75 -5.21 9.73
C GLY A 269 -11.31 -6.54 10.35
N SER A 270 -11.81 -6.88 11.54
CA SER A 270 -11.54 -8.14 12.24
C SER A 270 -12.45 -9.31 11.82
N GLN A 271 -13.04 -9.25 10.61
CA GLN A 271 -13.89 -10.32 10.10
C GLN A 271 -13.14 -11.67 10.11
N PRO A 272 -13.73 -12.73 10.71
CA PRO A 272 -13.15 -14.05 10.64
C PRO A 272 -13.22 -14.58 9.21
N SER A 273 -12.09 -15.06 8.71
CA SER A 273 -11.94 -15.66 7.39
C SER A 273 -11.37 -17.07 7.52
N GLU A 274 -11.94 -18.03 6.81
CA GLU A 274 -11.42 -19.39 6.71
C GLU A 274 -11.46 -19.80 5.23
N GLY A 275 -10.32 -20.28 4.70
CA GLY A 275 -10.16 -20.49 3.25
C GLY A 275 -10.93 -21.67 2.65
N SER A 276 -11.50 -22.56 3.48
CA SER A 276 -12.15 -23.80 3.03
C SER A 276 -13.66 -23.84 3.21
N ASN A 277 -14.23 -22.94 4.03
CA ASN A 277 -15.63 -23.00 4.45
C ASN A 277 -16.42 -21.79 3.93
N GLY A 278 -17.68 -22.00 3.53
CA GLY A 278 -18.55 -20.93 3.06
C GLY A 278 -18.97 -19.96 4.18
N LYS A 279 -19.44 -18.76 3.79
CA LYS A 279 -19.86 -17.65 4.67
C LYS A 279 -20.59 -18.10 5.93
N ASP A 280 -21.67 -18.88 5.78
CA ASP A 280 -22.54 -19.27 6.89
C ASP A 280 -21.86 -20.23 7.88
N GLN A 281 -20.93 -21.05 7.42
CA GLN A 281 -20.19 -21.99 8.26
C GLN A 281 -19.14 -21.27 9.12
N VAL A 282 -18.60 -20.15 8.63
CA VAL A 282 -17.60 -19.33 9.35
C VAL A 282 -18.29 -18.30 10.23
N LEU A 283 -19.10 -17.42 9.64
CA LEU A 283 -19.75 -16.32 10.35
C LEU A 283 -20.86 -16.81 11.30
N GLY A 284 -21.49 -17.95 11.01
CA GLY A 284 -22.55 -18.53 11.85
C GLY A 284 -22.05 -19.04 13.20
N LYS A 285 -20.76 -19.39 13.31
CA LYS A 285 -20.13 -19.87 14.55
C LYS A 285 -19.68 -18.73 15.47
N CYS A 286 -19.34 -17.57 14.91
CA CYS A 286 -18.77 -16.45 15.64
C CYS A 286 -19.85 -15.51 16.20
N TYR A 287 -19.77 -15.21 17.49
CA TYR A 287 -20.66 -14.23 18.14
C TYR A 287 -20.48 -12.82 17.53
N GLY A 288 -21.58 -12.11 17.33
CA GLY A 288 -21.63 -10.80 16.64
C GLY A 288 -21.60 -10.90 15.11
N TRP A 289 -20.79 -11.79 14.54
CA TRP A 289 -20.73 -12.02 13.10
C TRP A 289 -21.93 -12.79 12.55
N ARG A 290 -22.60 -13.60 13.38
CA ARG A 290 -23.85 -14.28 13.00
C ARG A 290 -24.96 -13.30 12.58
N THR A 291 -25.02 -12.11 13.18
CA THR A 291 -25.99 -11.08 12.81
C THR A 291 -25.53 -10.28 11.59
N LEU A 292 -24.24 -9.93 11.52
CA LEU A 292 -23.68 -9.19 10.38
C LEU A 292 -23.67 -10.02 9.09
N GLY A 293 -23.41 -11.32 9.17
CA GLY A 293 -23.47 -12.24 8.02
C GLY A 293 -24.85 -12.26 7.36
N LYS A 294 -25.93 -12.05 8.12
CA LYS A 294 -27.29 -11.94 7.57
C LYS A 294 -27.57 -10.61 6.88
N TRP A 295 -26.82 -9.57 7.21
CA TRP A 295 -26.93 -8.25 6.58
C TRP A 295 -26.03 -8.10 5.37
N THR A 296 -25.21 -9.11 5.10
CA THR A 296 -24.40 -9.16 3.88
C THR A 296 -25.33 -9.39 2.69
N PRO A 297 -25.29 -8.54 1.65
CA PRO A 297 -26.14 -8.70 0.47
C PRO A 297 -25.85 -10.02 -0.23
N GLU A 298 -26.89 -10.66 -0.78
CA GLU A 298 -26.75 -11.91 -1.54
C GLU A 298 -25.77 -11.79 -2.72
N ALA A 299 -25.73 -10.61 -3.36
CA ALA A 299 -24.78 -10.33 -4.44
C ALA A 299 -23.30 -10.34 -4.00
N ALA A 300 -23.02 -10.30 -2.70
CA ALA A 300 -21.69 -10.36 -2.13
C ALA A 300 -21.37 -11.73 -1.50
N ASP A 301 -22.22 -12.76 -1.67
CA ASP A 301 -22.03 -14.05 -0.98
C ASP A 301 -20.81 -14.82 -1.48
N ASP A 302 -20.54 -14.80 -2.79
CA ASP A 302 -19.36 -15.44 -3.39
C ASP A 302 -18.04 -14.73 -3.01
N GLY A 303 -18.13 -13.47 -2.55
CA GLY A 303 -17.00 -12.61 -2.17
C GLY A 303 -17.21 -11.97 -0.80
N TYR A 304 -17.78 -12.71 0.16
CA TYR A 304 -18.30 -12.15 1.42
C TYR A 304 -17.23 -11.52 2.33
N LEU A 305 -15.95 -11.81 2.07
CA LEU A 305 -14.82 -11.20 2.76
C LEU A 305 -14.66 -9.72 2.37
N ASP A 306 -14.82 -9.41 1.08
CA ASP A 306 -14.51 -8.10 0.54
C ASP A 306 -15.52 -7.03 0.98
N PHE A 307 -16.77 -7.43 1.25
CA PHE A 307 -17.84 -6.49 1.59
C PHE A 307 -17.58 -5.72 2.88
N TRP A 308 -17.33 -6.39 4.01
CA TRP A 308 -17.09 -5.69 5.26
C TRP A 308 -15.68 -5.12 5.34
N TRP A 309 -14.68 -5.74 4.69
CA TRP A 309 -13.35 -5.17 4.56
C TRP A 309 -13.35 -3.84 3.81
N PHE A 310 -14.18 -3.70 2.77
CA PHE A 310 -14.39 -2.42 2.08
C PHE A 310 -14.87 -1.34 3.06
N TRP A 311 -15.93 -1.61 3.83
CA TRP A 311 -16.47 -0.66 4.80
C TRP A 311 -15.47 -0.35 5.91
N ALA A 312 -14.77 -1.37 6.41
CA ALA A 312 -13.71 -1.22 7.40
C ALA A 312 -12.61 -0.28 6.91
N ALA A 313 -12.09 -0.51 5.70
CA ALA A 313 -11.03 0.30 5.12
C ALA A 313 -11.45 1.76 4.93
N TRP A 314 -12.64 2.00 4.37
CA TRP A 314 -13.11 3.37 4.12
C TRP A 314 -13.39 4.13 5.42
N LEU A 315 -14.04 3.50 6.40
CA LEU A 315 -14.33 4.12 7.70
C LEU A 315 -13.05 4.36 8.51
N LEU A 316 -12.09 3.43 8.45
CA LEU A 316 -10.78 3.58 9.10
C LEU A 316 -10.03 4.78 8.52
N LEU A 317 -10.00 4.92 7.19
CA LEU A 317 -9.39 6.06 6.50
C LEU A 317 -9.98 7.40 6.97
N LEU A 318 -11.31 7.49 7.02
CA LEU A 318 -12.03 8.69 7.48
C LEU A 318 -11.74 9.00 8.97
N ALA A 319 -11.70 7.97 9.82
CA ALA A 319 -11.39 8.12 11.23
C ALA A 319 -9.93 8.57 11.46
N CYS A 320 -8.96 7.95 10.80
CA CYS A 320 -7.54 8.32 10.87
C CYS A 320 -7.29 9.78 10.47
N LYS A 321 -8.03 10.28 9.49
CA LYS A 321 -7.92 11.66 9.01
C LYS A 321 -8.39 12.69 10.05
N GLU A 322 -9.49 12.41 10.76
CA GLU A 322 -10.16 13.35 11.64
C GLU A 322 -9.67 13.29 13.11
N ILE A 323 -9.22 12.12 13.57
CA ILE A 323 -8.78 11.92 14.96
C ILE A 323 -7.35 12.41 15.15
N LYS A 324 -7.18 13.52 15.90
CA LYS A 324 -5.88 14.21 16.07
C LYS A 324 -4.78 13.34 16.68
N TRP A 325 -5.08 12.53 17.70
CA TRP A 325 -4.06 11.70 18.35
C TRP A 325 -3.60 10.56 17.43
N LEU A 326 -4.54 9.98 16.69
CA LEU A 326 -4.29 8.92 15.73
C LEU A 326 -3.45 9.45 14.56
N LYS A 327 -3.86 10.59 14.00
CA LYS A 327 -3.09 11.30 12.98
C LYS A 327 -1.66 11.63 13.44
N ARG A 328 -1.49 12.17 14.65
CA ARG A 328 -0.15 12.42 15.24
C ARG A 328 0.67 11.15 15.41
N GLY A 329 0.03 10.03 15.77
CA GLY A 329 0.68 8.72 15.86
C GLY A 329 1.15 8.21 14.50
N LEU A 330 0.35 8.40 13.45
CA LEU A 330 0.72 8.05 12.08
C LEU A 330 1.81 8.97 11.50
N GLU A 331 1.86 10.24 11.93
CA GLU A 331 2.93 11.19 11.58
C GLU A 331 4.20 11.00 12.44
N ALA A 332 4.17 10.13 13.45
CA ALA A 332 5.32 9.86 14.29
C ALA A 332 6.42 9.11 13.52
N GLY A 333 7.67 9.29 13.95
CA GLY A 333 8.85 8.75 13.26
C GLY A 333 8.78 7.23 13.05
N PHE A 334 8.25 6.46 14.00
CA PHE A 334 8.13 5.01 13.87
C PHE A 334 7.24 4.58 12.70
N SER A 335 6.08 5.23 12.53
CA SER A 335 5.12 4.96 11.46
C SER A 335 5.71 5.30 10.09
N GLN A 336 6.44 6.41 10.01
CA GLN A 336 7.16 6.84 8.79
C GLN A 336 8.35 5.93 8.46
N CYS A 337 9.11 5.50 9.47
CA CYS A 337 10.21 4.55 9.31
C CYS A 337 9.71 3.18 8.83
N SER A 338 8.56 2.71 9.31
CA SER A 338 7.97 1.45 8.85
C SER A 338 7.65 1.51 7.36
N PHE A 339 7.11 2.64 6.90
CA PHE A 339 6.88 2.89 5.48
C PHE A 339 8.18 3.02 4.67
N ALA A 340 9.17 3.76 5.19
CA ALA A 340 10.47 3.93 4.55
C ALA A 340 11.27 2.62 4.48
N LEU A 341 11.20 1.78 5.51
CA LEU A 341 11.78 0.44 5.54
C LEU A 341 11.12 -0.44 4.47
N CYS A 342 9.79 -0.39 4.35
CA CYS A 342 9.09 -1.11 3.29
C CYS A 342 9.47 -0.58 1.89
N GLN A 343 9.65 0.73 1.72
CA GLN A 343 10.13 1.31 0.46
C GLN A 343 11.60 0.98 0.16
N PHE A 344 12.48 0.98 1.15
CA PHE A 344 13.88 0.57 1.00
C PHE A 344 13.97 -0.90 0.62
N LEU A 345 13.12 -1.74 1.21
CA LEU A 345 12.98 -3.13 0.82
C LEU A 345 12.37 -3.31 -0.58
N ARG A 346 11.68 -2.32 -1.20
CA ARG A 346 11.31 -2.34 -2.64
C ARG A 346 12.53 -2.32 -3.58
N GLY A 347 13.70 -1.89 -3.10
CA GLY A 347 14.97 -2.00 -3.84
C GLY A 347 15.47 -3.45 -3.94
N ASN A 348 14.89 -4.37 -3.15
CA ASN A 348 15.04 -5.80 -3.30
C ASN A 348 13.73 -6.40 -3.85
N PRO A 349 13.78 -7.37 -4.77
CA PRO A 349 12.58 -7.96 -5.40
C PRO A 349 11.64 -8.69 -4.41
N LEU A 350 11.97 -8.72 -3.11
CA LEU A 350 11.25 -9.40 -2.05
C LEU A 350 10.12 -8.57 -1.39
N CYS A 351 10.06 -7.24 -1.58
CA CYS A 351 9.14 -6.38 -0.81
C CYS A 351 8.15 -5.54 -1.64
N VAL A 352 8.14 -5.73 -2.96
CA VAL A 352 7.14 -5.10 -3.85
C VAL A 352 5.71 -5.51 -3.47
N THR A 353 5.55 -6.66 -2.83
CA THR A 353 4.29 -7.31 -2.49
C THR A 353 3.48 -6.67 -1.35
N VAL A 354 4.13 -6.04 -0.37
CA VAL A 354 3.48 -5.74 0.93
C VAL A 354 2.84 -4.34 0.96
N LEU A 355 3.23 -3.46 0.04
CA LEU A 355 2.88 -2.03 0.09
C LEU A 355 1.71 -1.62 -0.80
N THR A 356 1.12 -2.53 -1.56
CA THR A 356 0.00 -2.20 -2.46
C THR A 356 -1.38 -2.63 -1.94
N ALA A 357 -1.45 -3.19 -0.73
CA ALA A 357 -2.70 -3.56 -0.06
C ALA A 357 -3.41 -2.39 0.68
N LEU A 358 -3.17 -1.12 0.29
CA LEU A 358 -3.92 0.06 0.77
C LEU A 358 -4.18 1.10 -0.32
#